data_AF-A0A7S1UYX4-F1
#
_entry.id   AF-A0A7S1UYX4-F1
#
_cell.length_a   1.000
_cell.length_b   1.000
_cell.length_c   1.000
_cell.angle_alpha   90.00
_cell.angle_beta   90.00
_cell.angle_gamma   90.00
#
_symmetry.space_group_name_H-M   'P 1'
#
loop_
_entity.id
_entity.type
_entity.pdbx_description
1 polymer ?
#
loop_
_entity_poly.entity_id
_entity_poly.type
_entity_poly.pdbx_seq_one_letter_code
_entity_poly.pdbx_strand_id
1 'polypeptide(L)'
;IHTLILGTHPSQTSLQLGQNFGHPQNAFWWIAGDCLGFRRAAGVKADGKSPMALAQYLRYDGSDKILGYDDQVRVFCSHGFALWDVVKSCVRPGSLDSNIKKEETNDIRGFVEQHAPNVKRIVFANGGTSSALFCKHYRDWWMQEEDEGEDDDQRQHRQLVPGSNPESIKAFARLVKARNKKLEKKKGEATNEDSSTLSASSSIPLPPIECISALSVSPAAAKYTYVQKRDFWETYVYGPGLQDFEEWKNQQKNQHNKQQE
;
A
#
# COMPACT_ATOMS: atom_id res chain seq x y z
N ILE A 1 9.46 -7.91 -2.43
CA ILE A 1 8.18 -7.18 -2.26
C ILE A 1 8.45 -5.71 -2.56
N HIS A 2 7.71 -5.10 -3.48
CA HIS A 2 7.84 -3.68 -3.82
C HIS A 2 6.64 -2.82 -3.39
N THR A 3 5.44 -3.40 -3.30
CA THR A 3 4.22 -2.68 -2.93
C THR A 3 3.49 -3.42 -1.81
N LEU A 4 3.30 -2.74 -0.68
CA LEU A 4 2.46 -3.20 0.43
C LEU A 4 1.06 -2.56 0.33
N ILE A 5 0.01 -3.37 0.30
CA ILE A 5 -1.37 -2.91 0.21
C ILE A 5 -2.08 -3.17 1.54
N LEU A 6 -2.68 -2.13 2.11
CA LEU A 6 -3.27 -2.10 3.44
C LEU A 6 -4.77 -1.81 3.39
N GLY A 7 -5.55 -2.75 3.91
CA GLY A 7 -6.92 -2.50 4.37
C GLY A 7 -6.95 -1.75 5.70
N THR A 8 -8.16 -1.44 6.19
CA THR A 8 -8.36 -0.94 7.57
C THR A 8 -8.24 -2.09 8.56
N HIS A 9 -9.18 -3.03 8.48
CA HIS A 9 -9.28 -4.27 9.21
C HIS A 9 -10.17 -5.23 8.42
N PRO A 10 -9.96 -6.56 8.50
CA PRO A 10 -10.81 -7.52 7.79
C PRO A 10 -12.29 -7.38 8.15
N SER A 11 -13.17 -7.49 7.14
CA SER A 11 -14.61 -7.57 7.34
C SER A 11 -15.03 -8.89 8.02
N GLN A 12 -16.24 -8.98 8.57
CA GLN A 12 -16.73 -10.25 9.14
C GLN A 12 -16.72 -11.39 8.10
N THR A 13 -17.12 -11.11 6.87
CA THR A 13 -17.05 -12.08 5.76
C THR A 13 -15.61 -12.50 5.46
N SER A 14 -14.68 -11.55 5.45
CA SER A 14 -13.25 -11.84 5.26
C SER A 14 -12.70 -12.74 6.37
N LEU A 15 -13.07 -12.49 7.62
CA LEU A 15 -12.67 -13.32 8.76
C LEU A 15 -13.27 -14.73 8.68
N GLN A 16 -14.57 -14.84 8.37
CA GLN A 16 -15.25 -16.14 8.23
C GLN A 16 -14.65 -17.00 7.13
N LEU A 17 -14.26 -16.38 6.01
CA LEU A 17 -13.65 -17.08 4.89
C LEU A 17 -12.14 -17.32 5.08
N GLY A 18 -11.50 -16.65 6.04
CA GLY A 18 -10.03 -16.59 6.12
C GLY A 18 -9.40 -15.90 4.91
N GLN A 19 -10.11 -14.96 4.27
CA GLN A 19 -9.72 -14.33 3.00
C GLN A 19 -9.68 -12.80 3.10
N ASN A 20 -8.50 -12.21 2.93
CA ASN A 20 -8.34 -10.77 2.72
C ASN A 20 -9.18 -10.32 1.53
N PHE A 21 -10.00 -9.28 1.73
CA PHE A 21 -10.95 -8.78 0.73
C PHE A 21 -11.90 -9.86 0.13
N GLY A 22 -12.17 -10.96 0.85
CA GLY A 22 -12.93 -12.11 0.35
C GLY A 22 -14.40 -11.84 -0.04
N HIS A 23 -15.02 -10.77 0.47
CA HIS A 23 -16.42 -10.46 0.13
C HIS A 23 -16.60 -10.32 -1.41
N PRO A 24 -17.59 -10.99 -2.04
CA PRO A 24 -17.75 -10.99 -3.50
C PRO A 24 -17.87 -9.61 -4.15
N GLN A 25 -18.56 -8.69 -3.48
CA GLN A 25 -18.73 -7.31 -3.94
C GLN A 25 -17.52 -6.40 -3.68
N ASN A 26 -16.50 -6.86 -2.95
CA ASN A 26 -15.27 -6.11 -2.80
C ASN A 26 -14.51 -6.13 -4.13
N ALA A 27 -14.15 -4.94 -4.62
CA ALA A 27 -13.57 -4.77 -5.95
C ALA A 27 -12.10 -5.23 -6.04
N PHE A 28 -11.41 -5.45 -4.92
CA PHE A 28 -9.96 -5.66 -4.88
C PHE A 28 -9.49 -6.78 -5.82
N TRP A 29 -10.00 -8.00 -5.63
CA TRP A 29 -9.57 -9.16 -6.42
C TRP A 29 -10.04 -9.12 -7.88
N TRP A 30 -11.11 -8.37 -8.16
CA TRP A 30 -11.54 -8.12 -9.55
C TRP A 30 -10.54 -7.22 -10.27
N ILE A 31 -10.16 -6.11 -9.62
CA ILE A 31 -9.15 -5.18 -10.15
C ILE A 31 -7.78 -5.86 -10.27
N ALA A 32 -7.36 -6.61 -9.24
CA ALA A 32 -6.11 -7.38 -9.28
C ALA A 32 -6.08 -8.33 -10.47
N GLY A 33 -7.18 -9.04 -10.73
CA GLY A 33 -7.30 -9.93 -11.88
C GLY A 33 -7.16 -9.19 -13.22
N ASP A 34 -7.88 -8.08 -13.40
CA ASP A 34 -7.80 -7.25 -14.61
C ASP A 34 -6.39 -6.66 -14.85
N CYS A 35 -5.61 -6.45 -13.79
CA CYS A 35 -4.24 -5.93 -13.87
C CYS A 35 -3.17 -7.03 -13.99
N LEU A 36 -3.43 -8.25 -13.50
CA LEU A 36 -2.45 -9.34 -13.39
C LEU A 36 -2.76 -10.55 -14.27
N GLY A 37 -3.80 -10.49 -15.10
CA GLY A 37 -4.06 -11.53 -16.10
C GLY A 37 -4.92 -12.70 -15.63
N PHE A 38 -5.70 -12.52 -14.57
CA PHE A 38 -6.59 -13.56 -14.05
C PHE A 38 -8.01 -13.05 -13.81
N ARG A 39 -8.92 -13.97 -13.47
CA ARG A 39 -10.28 -13.67 -13.06
C ARG A 39 -10.60 -14.49 -11.81
N ARG A 40 -11.34 -13.90 -10.87
CA ARG A 40 -12.00 -14.71 -9.83
C ARG A 40 -13.28 -15.35 -10.38
N ALA A 41 -13.73 -16.44 -9.78
CA ALA A 41 -15.00 -17.06 -10.15
C ALA A 41 -16.13 -16.02 -10.14
N ALA A 42 -17.06 -16.14 -11.09
CA ALA A 42 -18.14 -15.17 -11.26
C ALA A 42 -18.86 -14.91 -9.93
N GLY A 43 -18.78 -13.67 -9.42
CA GLY A 43 -19.53 -13.29 -8.24
C GLY A 43 -20.98 -13.20 -8.66
N VAL A 44 -21.78 -14.12 -8.16
CA VAL A 44 -23.23 -14.10 -8.32
C VAL A 44 -23.84 -13.07 -7.37
N LYS A 45 -24.96 -12.47 -7.77
CA LYS A 45 -25.80 -11.65 -6.89
C LYS A 45 -26.37 -12.52 -5.77
N ALA A 46 -27.07 -11.90 -4.82
CA ALA A 46 -27.74 -12.60 -3.72
C ALA A 46 -28.78 -13.64 -4.19
N ASP A 47 -29.23 -13.56 -5.44
CA ASP A 47 -30.12 -14.55 -6.07
C ASP A 47 -29.42 -15.88 -6.44
N GLY A 48 -28.09 -15.94 -6.30
CA GLY A 48 -27.27 -17.12 -6.61
C GLY A 48 -27.17 -17.45 -8.11
N LYS A 49 -27.75 -16.62 -9.00
CA LYS A 49 -27.90 -16.93 -10.43
C LYS A 49 -27.37 -15.83 -11.33
N SER A 50 -27.64 -14.57 -10.99
CA SER A 50 -27.27 -13.45 -11.83
C SER A 50 -25.82 -13.05 -11.58
N PRO A 51 -25.01 -12.80 -12.61
CA PRO A 51 -23.69 -12.19 -12.40
C PRO A 51 -23.83 -10.78 -11.82
N MET A 52 -22.87 -10.36 -11.00
CA MET A 52 -22.78 -8.97 -10.55
C MET A 52 -22.64 -8.00 -11.74
N ALA A 53 -23.15 -6.77 -11.58
CA ALA A 53 -23.09 -5.75 -12.63
C ALA A 53 -21.65 -5.42 -13.08
N LEU A 54 -20.64 -5.65 -12.24
CA LEU A 54 -19.25 -5.44 -12.62
C LEU A 54 -18.72 -6.47 -13.63
N ALA A 55 -19.37 -7.63 -13.74
CA ALA A 55 -18.87 -8.76 -14.54
C ALA A 55 -18.75 -8.42 -16.04
N GLN A 56 -19.58 -7.49 -16.55
CA GLN A 56 -19.55 -7.03 -17.94
C GLN A 56 -18.35 -6.13 -18.26
N TYR A 57 -17.62 -5.65 -17.24
CA TYR A 57 -16.48 -4.74 -17.41
C TYR A 57 -15.13 -5.41 -17.18
N LEU A 58 -15.13 -6.72 -16.91
CA LEU A 58 -13.92 -7.51 -16.69
C LEU A 58 -13.18 -7.72 -18.01
N ARG A 59 -11.85 -7.68 -17.96
CA ARG A 59 -10.99 -7.85 -19.14
C ARG A 59 -10.87 -9.30 -19.58
N TYR A 60 -11.09 -10.22 -18.64
CA TYR A 60 -10.97 -11.66 -18.86
C TYR A 60 -12.32 -12.34 -18.61
N ASP A 61 -12.88 -12.98 -19.63
CA ASP A 61 -14.17 -13.68 -19.61
C ASP A 61 -14.07 -15.19 -19.84
N GLY A 62 -12.92 -15.67 -20.35
CA GLY A 62 -12.60 -17.09 -20.48
C GLY A 62 -12.50 -17.83 -19.14
N SER A 63 -12.99 -19.07 -19.11
CA SER A 63 -12.92 -19.94 -17.92
C SER A 63 -11.50 -20.38 -17.59
N ASP A 64 -10.59 -20.35 -18.56
CA ASP A 64 -9.15 -20.64 -18.42
C ASP A 64 -8.42 -19.63 -17.53
N LYS A 65 -9.01 -18.45 -17.32
CA LYS A 65 -8.46 -17.40 -16.45
C LYS A 65 -8.99 -17.45 -15.02
N ILE A 66 -9.94 -18.35 -14.71
CA ILE A 66 -10.55 -18.42 -13.39
C ILE A 66 -9.60 -19.07 -12.39
N LEU A 67 -9.22 -18.31 -11.36
CA LEU A 67 -8.36 -18.76 -10.27
C LEU A 67 -9.12 -18.86 -8.95
N GLY A 68 -8.80 -19.87 -8.15
CA GLY A 68 -9.21 -19.95 -6.74
C GLY A 68 -8.53 -18.88 -5.89
N TYR A 69 -9.01 -18.62 -4.67
CA TYR A 69 -8.45 -17.55 -3.83
C TYR A 69 -6.94 -17.69 -3.61
N ASP A 70 -6.47 -18.89 -3.27
CA ASP A 70 -5.05 -19.14 -3.01
C ASP A 70 -4.20 -18.93 -4.26
N ASP A 71 -4.71 -19.28 -5.44
CA ASP A 71 -4.03 -19.02 -6.73
C ASP A 71 -3.94 -17.54 -7.05
N GLN A 72 -5.02 -16.79 -6.77
CA GLN A 72 -5.01 -15.33 -6.92
C GLN A 72 -3.95 -14.70 -6.00
N VAL A 73 -3.87 -15.14 -4.75
CA VAL A 73 -2.84 -14.69 -3.79
C VAL A 73 -1.44 -15.08 -4.29
N ARG A 74 -1.24 -16.29 -4.79
CA ARG A 74 0.04 -16.74 -5.34
C ARG A 74 0.51 -15.88 -6.50
N VAL A 75 -0.35 -15.64 -7.49
CA VAL A 75 -0.06 -14.76 -8.64
C VAL A 75 0.23 -13.33 -8.17
N PHE A 76 -0.57 -12.81 -7.24
CA PHE A 76 -0.37 -11.47 -6.69
C PHE A 76 0.98 -11.32 -5.99
N CYS A 77 1.33 -12.26 -5.11
CA CYS A 77 2.59 -12.25 -4.37
C CYS A 77 3.81 -12.52 -5.28
N SER A 78 3.67 -13.36 -6.31
CA SER A 78 4.78 -13.65 -7.24
C SER A 78 5.20 -12.45 -8.06
N HIS A 79 4.31 -11.46 -8.23
CA HIS A 79 4.62 -10.18 -8.86
C HIS A 79 5.19 -9.14 -7.88
N GLY A 80 5.44 -9.51 -6.61
CA GLY A 80 6.09 -8.64 -5.64
C GLY A 80 5.15 -7.75 -4.82
N PHE A 81 3.83 -7.97 -4.89
CA PHE A 81 2.86 -7.29 -4.04
C PHE A 81 2.62 -8.04 -2.71
N ALA A 82 2.23 -7.32 -1.67
CA ALA A 82 1.82 -7.88 -0.37
C ALA A 82 0.49 -7.28 0.11
N LEU A 83 -0.29 -8.05 0.87
CA LEU A 83 -1.56 -7.62 1.46
C LEU A 83 -1.51 -7.73 2.98
N TRP A 84 -2.00 -6.69 3.65
CA TRP A 84 -2.20 -6.68 5.09
C TRP A 84 -3.28 -5.65 5.48
N ASP A 85 -3.34 -5.31 6.76
CA ASP A 85 -4.25 -4.32 7.32
C ASP A 85 -3.50 -3.39 8.26
N VAL A 86 -4.01 -2.16 8.44
CA VAL A 86 -3.47 -1.23 9.44
C VAL A 86 -3.71 -1.76 10.86
N VAL A 87 -4.92 -2.26 11.12
CA VAL A 87 -5.33 -2.74 12.44
C VAL A 87 -5.07 -4.23 12.57
N LYS A 88 -4.35 -4.61 13.61
CA LYS A 88 -4.10 -5.99 14.02
C LYS A 88 -5.27 -6.57 14.80
N SER A 89 -5.79 -5.81 15.75
CA SER A 89 -6.89 -6.21 16.63
C SER A 89 -7.75 -5.01 16.97
N CYS A 90 -9.06 -5.20 17.14
CA CYS A 90 -9.96 -4.16 17.61
C CYS A 90 -11.26 -4.75 18.18
N VAL A 91 -12.02 -3.90 18.88
CA VAL A 91 -13.43 -4.14 19.18
C VAL A 91 -14.27 -3.38 18.16
N ARG A 92 -15.07 -4.11 17.36
CA ARG A 92 -15.94 -3.51 16.34
C ARG A 92 -17.33 -4.17 16.32
N PRO A 93 -18.35 -3.51 16.89
CA PRO A 93 -19.74 -3.87 16.65
C PRO A 93 -20.10 -3.66 15.17
N GLY A 94 -20.49 -4.74 14.48
CA GLY A 94 -20.79 -4.71 13.04
C GLY A 94 -19.55 -4.66 12.13
N SER A 95 -19.72 -4.20 10.89
CA SER A 95 -18.69 -4.23 9.84
C SER A 95 -18.15 -2.86 9.42
N LEU A 96 -18.70 -1.76 9.93
CA LEU A 96 -18.31 -0.41 9.54
C LEU A 96 -17.02 0.03 10.23
N ASP A 97 -16.10 0.63 9.46
CA ASP A 97 -14.84 1.16 10.00
C ASP A 97 -15.07 2.24 11.09
N SER A 98 -16.18 2.98 11.02
CA SER A 98 -16.57 3.97 12.05
C SER A 98 -16.77 3.38 13.44
N ASN A 99 -17.01 2.07 13.53
CA ASN A 99 -17.28 1.37 14.77
C ASN A 99 -16.02 0.72 15.38
N ILE A 100 -14.85 0.89 14.75
CA ILE A 100 -13.59 0.41 15.31
C ILE A 100 -13.27 1.17 16.59
N LYS A 101 -12.98 0.44 17.67
CA LYS A 101 -12.56 0.94 18.97
C LYS A 101 -11.43 0.08 19.52
N LYS A 102 -10.59 0.66 20.39
CA LYS A 102 -9.46 -0.02 21.04
C LYS A 102 -8.57 -0.74 20.01
N GLU A 103 -8.27 -0.04 18.92
CA GLU A 103 -7.47 -0.60 17.85
C GLU A 103 -6.00 -0.70 18.25
N GLU A 104 -5.41 -1.86 18.01
CA GLU A 104 -3.96 -2.07 18.00
C GLU A 104 -3.52 -2.20 16.55
N THR A 105 -2.40 -1.57 16.19
CA THR A 105 -1.88 -1.64 14.82
C THR A 105 -0.96 -2.83 14.64
N ASN A 106 -0.89 -3.31 13.40
CA ASN A 106 0.23 -4.15 12.96
C ASN A 106 1.55 -3.37 13.02
N ASP A 107 2.70 -4.04 12.96
CA ASP A 107 4.01 -3.37 12.83
C ASP A 107 4.38 -3.19 11.35
N ILE A 108 3.78 -2.18 10.72
CA ILE A 108 3.99 -1.89 9.30
C ILE A 108 5.39 -1.35 9.07
N ARG A 109 5.90 -0.54 10.00
CA ARG A 109 7.23 0.06 9.87
C ARG A 109 8.32 -1.01 9.90
N GLY A 110 8.28 -1.92 10.89
CA GLY A 110 9.20 -3.04 10.96
C GLY A 110 9.12 -3.96 9.74
N PHE A 111 7.92 -4.23 9.22
CA PHE A 111 7.76 -4.99 7.98
C PHE A 111 8.46 -4.31 6.79
N VAL A 112 8.31 -2.99 6.65
CA VAL A 112 8.94 -2.23 5.56
C VAL A 112 10.46 -2.19 5.71
N GLU A 113 10.96 -2.03 6.93
CA GLU A 113 12.39 -2.06 7.25
C GLU A 113 13.01 -3.45 6.94
N GLN A 114 12.33 -4.54 7.30
CA GLN A 114 12.75 -5.92 6.98
C GLN A 114 12.83 -6.20 5.47
N HIS A 115 12.06 -5.47 4.66
CA HIS A 115 12.05 -5.63 3.21
C HIS A 115 12.75 -4.47 2.48
N ALA A 116 13.50 -3.64 3.19
CA ALA A 116 14.29 -2.58 2.60
C ALA A 116 15.42 -3.17 1.71
N PRO A 117 15.80 -2.48 0.61
CA PRO A 117 15.21 -1.25 0.08
C PRO A 117 13.99 -1.49 -0.84
N ASN A 118 13.54 -2.74 -0.98
CA ASN A 118 12.65 -3.16 -2.06
C ASN A 118 11.25 -2.54 -1.96
N VAL A 119 10.70 -2.35 -0.76
CA VAL A 119 9.36 -1.75 -0.61
C VAL A 119 9.41 -0.28 -1.03
N LYS A 120 8.88 0.05 -2.21
CA LYS A 120 8.83 1.41 -2.74
C LYS A 120 7.52 2.12 -2.37
N ARG A 121 6.47 1.36 -2.03
CA ARG A 121 5.12 1.91 -1.90
C ARG A 121 4.25 1.24 -0.83
N ILE A 122 3.47 2.06 -0.14
CA ILE A 122 2.37 1.65 0.75
C ILE A 122 1.05 2.17 0.15
N VAL A 123 0.08 1.28 -0.06
CA VAL A 123 -1.21 1.60 -0.70
C VAL A 123 -2.34 1.37 0.29
N PHE A 124 -3.21 2.36 0.46
CA PHE A 124 -4.36 2.30 1.35
C PHE A 124 -5.61 1.92 0.54
N ALA A 125 -5.98 0.63 0.59
CA ALA A 125 -7.03 0.05 -0.25
C ALA A 125 -8.44 0.56 0.05
N ASN A 126 -8.68 1.03 1.28
CA ASN A 126 -9.94 1.67 1.70
C ASN A 126 -9.89 3.19 1.53
N GLY A 127 -8.85 3.73 0.86
CA GLY A 127 -8.67 5.14 0.59
C GLY A 127 -8.49 5.97 1.86
N GLY A 128 -9.20 7.11 1.91
CA GLY A 128 -9.09 8.09 2.99
C GLY A 128 -9.26 7.52 4.41
N THR A 129 -10.04 6.45 4.57
CA THR A 129 -10.25 5.82 5.87
C THR A 129 -9.01 5.10 6.38
N SER A 130 -8.41 4.19 5.59
CA SER A 130 -7.20 3.49 6.02
C SER A 130 -5.98 4.41 6.04
N SER A 131 -5.88 5.39 5.13
CA SER A 131 -4.79 6.36 5.17
C SER A 131 -4.87 7.28 6.39
N ALA A 132 -6.04 7.78 6.76
CA ALA A 132 -6.20 8.58 7.99
C ALA A 132 -5.86 7.77 9.24
N LEU A 133 -6.27 6.51 9.30
CA LEU A 133 -5.96 5.62 10.42
C LEU A 133 -4.46 5.33 10.54
N PHE A 134 -3.81 5.06 9.41
CA PHE A 134 -2.35 4.93 9.35
C PHE A 134 -1.67 6.22 9.84
N CYS A 135 -2.06 7.38 9.32
CA CYS A 135 -1.51 8.66 9.74
C CYS A 135 -1.72 8.99 11.22
N LYS A 136 -2.78 8.48 11.84
CA LYS A 136 -3.01 8.63 13.29
C LYS A 136 -1.94 7.90 14.10
N HIS A 137 -1.61 6.67 13.70
CA HIS A 137 -0.74 5.77 14.48
C HIS A 137 0.74 5.83 14.08
N TYR A 138 1.03 6.22 12.84
CA TYR A 138 2.38 6.33 12.27
C TYR A 138 2.80 7.79 12.05
N ARG A 139 2.24 8.71 12.84
CA ARG A 139 2.50 10.15 12.69
C ARG A 139 3.97 10.49 12.87
N ASP A 140 4.64 9.83 13.80
CA ASP A 140 6.07 9.95 14.06
C ASP A 140 6.89 9.67 12.79
N TRP A 141 6.57 8.61 12.05
CA TRP A 141 7.25 8.27 10.81
C TRP A 141 7.09 9.34 9.72
N TRP A 142 5.94 10.03 9.68
CA TRP A 142 5.75 11.18 8.81
C TRP A 142 6.55 12.42 9.22
N MET A 143 6.95 12.53 10.49
CA MET A 143 7.53 13.73 11.10
C MET A 143 9.02 13.58 11.45
N GLN A 144 9.56 12.37 11.36
CA GLN A 144 10.97 12.06 11.54
C GLN A 144 11.78 12.65 10.39
N GLU A 145 12.97 13.09 10.73
CA GLU A 145 13.96 13.61 9.79
C GLU A 145 14.84 12.43 9.34
N GLU A 146 15.59 12.59 8.25
CA GLU A 146 16.76 11.74 8.02
C GLU A 146 17.74 12.08 9.14
N ASP A 147 17.79 11.25 10.18
CA ASP A 147 18.69 11.48 11.32
C ASP A 147 20.13 11.39 10.81
N GLU A 148 20.90 12.47 10.98
CA GLU A 148 22.37 12.47 10.86
C GLU A 148 23.04 12.11 12.20
N GLY A 149 22.36 11.32 13.05
CA GLY A 149 22.80 11.00 14.42
C GLY A 149 23.63 9.73 14.53
N GLU A 150 24.78 9.85 15.20
CA GLU A 150 25.84 8.86 15.47
C GLU A 150 25.46 7.68 16.39
N ASP A 151 24.18 7.39 16.63
CA ASP A 151 23.77 6.29 17.50
C ASP A 151 23.58 4.98 16.72
N ASP A 152 24.12 3.90 17.30
CA ASP A 152 24.36 2.53 16.79
C ASP A 152 23.11 1.74 16.30
N ASP A 153 21.96 2.40 16.14
CA ASP A 153 20.76 1.82 15.54
C ASP A 153 20.74 2.16 14.05
N GLN A 154 21.47 1.35 13.26
CA GLN A 154 21.63 1.44 11.79
C GLN A 154 20.32 1.27 10.99
N ARG A 155 19.16 1.57 11.57
CA ARG A 155 17.88 1.60 10.85
C ARG A 155 17.93 2.70 9.81
N GLN A 156 18.12 2.31 8.56
CA GLN A 156 18.04 3.19 7.40
C GLN A 156 16.64 3.81 7.34
N HIS A 157 16.51 5.00 7.90
CA HIS A 157 15.24 5.70 7.95
C HIS A 157 14.80 6.08 6.54
N ARG A 158 13.53 5.81 6.22
CA ARG A 158 12.96 6.13 4.90
C ARG A 158 11.78 7.04 5.07
N GLN A 159 11.89 8.24 4.52
CA GLN A 159 10.84 9.24 4.57
C GLN A 159 9.58 8.77 3.82
N LEU A 160 8.42 8.93 4.45
CA LEU A 160 7.13 8.81 3.77
C LEU A 160 6.83 10.05 2.92
N VAL A 161 6.36 9.85 1.70
CA VAL A 161 5.94 10.93 0.79
C VAL A 161 4.56 10.64 0.21
N PRO A 162 3.72 11.65 -0.05
CA PRO A 162 2.44 11.44 -0.72
C PRO A 162 2.66 10.93 -2.14
N GLY A 163 1.78 10.05 -2.60
CA GLY A 163 1.73 9.71 -4.01
C GLY A 163 1.30 10.87 -4.90
N SER A 164 1.67 10.77 -6.18
CA SER A 164 1.40 11.81 -7.18
C SER A 164 -0.08 11.96 -7.57
N ASN A 165 -0.94 11.01 -7.20
CA ASN A 165 -2.37 11.07 -7.52
C ASN A 165 -3.13 12.09 -6.65
N PRO A 166 -4.24 12.67 -7.16
CA PRO A 166 -4.99 13.71 -6.46
C PRO A 166 -5.50 13.30 -5.06
N GLU A 167 -5.93 12.04 -4.89
CA GLU A 167 -6.46 11.54 -3.62
C GLU A 167 -5.37 11.47 -2.55
N SER A 168 -4.14 11.11 -2.93
CA SER A 168 -2.98 11.04 -2.03
C SER A 168 -2.48 12.42 -1.65
N ILE A 169 -2.33 13.32 -2.62
CA ILE A 169 -1.97 14.72 -2.37
C ILE A 169 -2.94 15.33 -1.36
N LYS A 170 -4.25 15.14 -1.59
CA LYS A 170 -5.30 15.64 -0.68
C LYS A 170 -5.24 14.98 0.71
N ALA A 171 -5.10 13.66 0.77
CA ALA A 171 -5.10 12.92 2.04
C ALA A 171 -3.96 13.34 2.97
N PHE A 172 -2.77 13.57 2.43
CA PHE A 172 -1.56 13.81 3.22
C PHE A 172 -1.13 15.28 3.29
N ALA A 173 -1.80 16.21 2.59
CA ALA A 173 -1.44 17.63 2.53
C ALA A 173 -1.18 18.26 3.90
N ARG A 174 -2.01 17.95 4.91
CA ARG A 174 -1.86 18.50 6.27
C ARG A 174 -0.59 18.03 6.96
N LEU A 175 -0.22 16.76 6.78
CA LEU A 175 1.01 16.19 7.38
C LEU A 175 2.24 16.76 6.70
N VAL A 176 2.25 16.79 5.37
CA VAL A 176 3.36 17.38 4.59
C VAL A 176 3.56 18.85 4.95
N LYS A 177 2.48 19.64 5.04
CA LYS A 177 2.56 21.04 5.48
C LYS A 177 3.12 21.17 6.90
N ALA A 178 2.69 20.32 7.82
CA ALA A 178 3.16 20.34 9.20
C ALA A 178 4.65 19.96 9.31
N ARG A 179 5.09 18.91 8.59
CA ARG A 179 6.49 18.50 8.50
C ARG A 179 7.35 19.61 7.93
N ASN A 180 6.98 20.18 6.78
CA ASN A 180 7.75 21.24 6.15
C ASN A 180 7.85 22.48 7.05
N LYS A 181 6.78 22.86 7.76
CA LYS A 181 6.83 23.95 8.74
C LYS A 181 7.81 23.66 9.90
N LYS A 182 7.90 22.40 10.35
CA LYS A 182 8.86 21.97 11.39
C LYS A 182 10.30 22.11 10.88
N LEU A 183 10.56 21.68 9.65
CA LEU A 183 11.89 21.78 9.00
C LEU A 183 12.35 23.23 8.86
N GLU A 184 11.48 24.12 8.40
CA GLU A 184 11.80 25.55 8.27
C GLU A 184 12.12 26.21 9.63
N LYS A 185 11.38 25.83 10.68
CA LYS A 185 11.64 26.34 12.04
C LYS A 185 13.02 25.92 12.55
N LYS A 186 13.39 24.65 12.37
CA LYS A 186 14.69 24.09 12.81
C LYS A 186 15.86 24.75 12.09
N LYS A 187 15.74 25.00 10.77
CA LYS A 187 16.76 25.72 9.99
C LYS A 187 16.98 27.15 10.49
N GLY A 188 15.91 27.85 10.87
CA GLY A 188 16.02 29.21 11.43
C GLY A 188 16.61 29.26 12.85
N GLU A 189 16.58 28.15 13.60
CA GLU A 189 17.20 28.02 14.92
C GLU A 189 18.69 27.63 14.82
N ALA A 190 19.06 26.78 13.86
CA ALA A 190 20.44 26.32 13.64
C ALA A 190 21.40 27.39 13.08
N THR A 191 20.90 28.46 12.47
CA THR A 191 21.74 29.57 11.96
C THR A 191 22.35 30.46 13.06
N ASN A 192 22.15 30.14 14.34
CA ASN A 192 22.66 30.89 15.49
C ASN A 192 23.73 30.15 16.32
N GLU A 193 24.18 28.95 15.93
CA GLU A 193 25.26 28.23 16.62
C GLU A 193 26.43 27.93 15.68
N ASP A 194 27.64 28.12 16.22
CA ASP A 194 28.92 28.07 15.50
C ASP A 194 29.17 26.69 14.87
N SER A 195 29.59 26.70 13.61
CA SER A 195 29.82 25.52 12.79
C SER A 195 31.13 24.83 13.17
N SER A 196 31.05 23.73 13.93
CA SER A 196 32.13 22.75 14.03
C SER A 196 31.78 21.48 13.24
N THR A 197 32.52 21.30 12.14
CA THR A 197 32.76 20.08 11.34
C THR A 197 32.07 18.78 11.78
N LEU A 198 31.10 18.34 10.98
CA LEU A 198 30.55 16.98 10.96
C LEU A 198 31.22 16.17 9.83
N SER A 199 31.71 14.97 10.14
CA SER A 199 32.21 14.02 9.14
C SER A 199 31.03 13.28 8.50
N ALA A 200 30.87 13.42 7.19
CA ALA A 200 29.78 12.77 6.46
C ALA A 200 29.93 11.25 6.41
N SER A 201 28.91 10.53 6.89
CA SER A 201 28.73 9.08 6.68
C SER A 201 28.58 8.76 5.19
N SER A 202 29.25 7.70 4.73
CA SER A 202 29.41 7.35 3.31
C SER A 202 28.26 6.52 2.72
N SER A 203 27.16 6.28 3.44
CA SER A 203 26.04 5.47 2.96
C SER A 203 25.03 6.31 2.16
N ILE A 204 24.76 5.90 0.91
CA ILE A 204 23.73 6.53 0.08
C ILE A 204 22.36 6.35 0.76
N PRO A 205 21.60 7.43 1.03
CA PRO A 205 20.29 7.33 1.68
C PRO A 205 19.30 6.56 0.82
N LEU A 206 18.47 5.74 1.46
CA LEU A 206 17.44 4.96 0.77
C LEU A 206 16.34 5.87 0.22
N PRO A 207 15.75 5.54 -0.94
CA PRO A 207 14.69 6.35 -1.52
C PRO A 207 13.45 6.36 -0.62
N PRO A 208 12.66 7.45 -0.65
CA PRO A 208 11.44 7.57 0.14
C PRO A 208 10.40 6.53 -0.26
N ILE A 209 9.42 6.32 0.61
CA ILE A 209 8.30 5.39 0.39
C ILE A 209 7.07 6.19 -0.02
N GLU A 210 6.53 5.87 -1.19
CA GLU A 210 5.32 6.52 -1.70
C GLU A 210 4.07 5.98 -0.99
N CYS A 211 3.25 6.87 -0.45
CA CYS A 211 1.99 6.56 0.21
C CYS A 211 0.81 6.88 -0.72
N ILE A 212 0.09 5.84 -1.19
CA ILE A 212 -1.06 5.99 -2.09
C ILE A 212 -2.38 5.84 -1.32
N SER A 213 -3.13 6.92 -1.16
CA SER A 213 -4.55 6.85 -0.78
C SER A 213 -5.39 6.47 -2.01
N ALA A 214 -5.71 5.18 -2.18
CA ALA A 214 -6.36 4.68 -3.39
C ALA A 214 -7.87 4.94 -3.42
N LEU A 215 -8.49 4.77 -4.60
CA LEU A 215 -9.95 4.68 -4.68
C LEU A 215 -10.42 3.41 -3.96
N SER A 216 -11.32 3.59 -2.99
CA SER A 216 -11.72 2.51 -2.09
C SER A 216 -12.35 1.32 -2.82
N VAL A 217 -11.84 0.13 -2.53
CA VAL A 217 -12.34 -1.16 -3.06
C VAL A 217 -13.54 -1.71 -2.30
N SER A 218 -13.91 -1.06 -1.19
CA SER A 218 -15.07 -1.44 -0.38
C SER A 218 -16.39 -1.26 -1.17
N PRO A 219 -17.34 -2.19 -1.04
CA PRO A 219 -18.68 -2.04 -1.63
C PRO A 219 -19.45 -0.85 -1.04
N ALA A 220 -19.15 -0.43 0.20
CA ALA A 220 -19.76 0.76 0.81
C ALA A 220 -19.33 2.08 0.14
N ALA A 221 -18.21 2.07 -0.59
CA ALA A 221 -17.72 3.24 -1.31
C ALA A 221 -18.24 3.26 -2.76
N ALA A 222 -19.49 3.72 -2.93
CA ALA A 222 -20.20 3.74 -4.20
C ALA A 222 -19.91 4.97 -5.09
N LYS A 223 -19.01 5.88 -4.67
CA LYS A 223 -18.70 7.13 -5.39
C LYS A 223 -18.16 6.91 -6.81
N TYR A 224 -17.43 5.84 -7.03
CA TYR A 224 -16.75 5.55 -8.31
C TYR A 224 -17.23 4.22 -8.88
N THR A 225 -17.33 4.15 -10.20
CA THR A 225 -17.65 2.92 -10.93
C THR A 225 -16.50 1.91 -10.83
N TYR A 226 -16.76 0.65 -11.18
CA TYR A 226 -15.71 -0.37 -11.26
C TYR A 226 -14.58 0.05 -12.20
N VAL A 227 -14.91 0.53 -13.40
CA VAL A 227 -13.93 0.96 -14.41
C VAL A 227 -13.06 2.10 -13.88
N GLN A 228 -13.66 3.11 -13.24
CA GLN A 228 -12.90 4.21 -12.63
C GLN A 228 -11.95 3.72 -11.54
N LYS A 229 -12.38 2.77 -10.70
CA LYS A 229 -11.51 2.16 -9.69
C LYS A 229 -10.38 1.37 -10.37
N ARG A 230 -10.69 0.49 -11.31
CA ARG A 230 -9.70 -0.32 -12.03
C ARG A 230 -8.63 0.55 -12.69
N ASP A 231 -9.03 1.56 -13.46
CA ASP A 231 -8.11 2.39 -14.22
C ASP A 231 -7.23 3.24 -13.27
N PHE A 232 -7.78 3.70 -12.13
CA PHE A 232 -6.98 4.35 -11.09
C PHE A 232 -5.92 3.40 -10.52
N TRP A 233 -6.33 2.19 -10.14
CA TRP A 233 -5.43 1.20 -9.53
C TRP A 233 -4.37 0.73 -10.52
N GLU A 234 -4.73 0.54 -11.79
CA GLU A 234 -3.76 0.27 -12.84
C GLU A 234 -2.73 1.39 -12.97
N THR A 235 -3.19 2.65 -13.03
CA THR A 235 -2.31 3.81 -13.24
C THR A 235 -1.37 4.06 -12.06
N TYR A 236 -1.87 3.97 -10.83
CA TYR A 236 -1.14 4.45 -9.64
C TYR A 236 -0.66 3.35 -8.70
N VAL A 237 -1.03 2.08 -8.93
CA VAL A 237 -0.69 0.96 -8.05
C VAL A 237 -0.04 -0.17 -8.82
N TYR A 238 -0.78 -0.82 -9.72
CA TYR A 238 -0.31 -2.03 -10.41
C TYR A 238 0.71 -1.70 -11.50
N GLY A 239 0.50 -0.67 -12.31
CA GLY A 239 1.42 -0.26 -13.36
C GLY A 239 2.83 0.05 -12.83
N PRO A 240 2.99 1.00 -11.90
CA PRO A 240 4.27 1.28 -11.27
C PRO A 240 4.86 0.04 -10.56
N GLY A 241 4.02 -0.75 -9.89
CA GLY A 241 4.49 -1.98 -9.23
C GLY A 241 5.03 -3.03 -10.20
N LEU A 242 4.37 -3.23 -11.35
CA LEU A 242 4.85 -4.15 -12.38
C LEU A 242 6.14 -3.63 -13.04
N GLN A 243 6.30 -2.31 -13.19
CA GLN A 243 7.58 -1.72 -13.62
C GLN A 243 8.69 -2.03 -12.60
N ASP A 244 8.42 -1.83 -11.30
CA ASP A 244 9.35 -2.16 -10.23
C ASP A 244 9.74 -3.66 -10.25
N PHE A 245 8.80 -4.54 -10.55
CA PHE A 245 9.04 -5.98 -10.69
C PHE A 245 9.90 -6.33 -11.91
N GLU A 246 9.65 -5.72 -13.07
CA GLU A 246 10.48 -5.92 -14.27
C GLU A 246 11.92 -5.42 -14.07
N GLU A 247 12.09 -4.25 -13.44
CA GLU A 247 13.40 -3.73 -13.06
C GLU A 247 14.16 -4.73 -12.19
N TRP A 248 13.51 -5.26 -11.16
CA TRP A 248 14.10 -6.26 -10.28
C TRP A 248 14.50 -7.53 -11.06
N LYS A 249 13.63 -8.07 -11.93
CA LYS A 249 13.96 -9.25 -12.75
C LYS A 249 15.19 -9.01 -13.63
N ASN A 250 15.31 -7.82 -14.22
CA ASN A 250 16.45 -7.46 -15.06
C ASN A 250 17.75 -7.36 -14.24
N GLN A 251 17.68 -6.81 -13.02
CA GLN A 251 18.83 -6.77 -12.10
C GLN A 251 19.29 -8.19 -11.73
N GLN A 252 18.37 -9.10 -11.43
CA GLN A 252 18.71 -10.49 -11.10
C GLN A 252 19.39 -11.23 -12.27
N LYS A 253 18.87 -11.06 -13.49
CA LYS A 253 19.50 -11.63 -14.71
C LYS A 253 20.91 -11.11 -14.93
N ASN A 254 21.12 -9.81 -14.78
CA ASN A 254 22.43 -9.19 -14.95
C ASN A 254 23.44 -9.66 -13.89
N GLN A 255 23.01 -9.87 -12.64
CA GLN A 255 23.86 -10.42 -11.59
C GLN A 255 24.23 -11.88 -11.88
N HIS A 256 23.29 -12.68 -12.37
CA HIS A 256 23.55 -14.08 -12.74
C HIS A 256 24.56 -14.19 -13.87
N ASN A 257 24.43 -13.36 -14.92
CA ASN A 257 25.38 -13.37 -16.05
C ASN A 257 26.80 -12.97 -15.62
N LYS A 258 26.93 -11.97 -14.75
CA LYS A 258 28.24 -11.54 -14.20
C LYS A 258 28.94 -12.57 -13.32
N GLN A 259 28.21 -13.56 -12.79
CA GLN A 259 28.78 -14.64 -11.98
C GLN A 259 29.24 -15.83 -12.84
N GLN A 260 28.90 -15.86 -14.14
CA GLN A 260 29.27 -16.92 -15.08
C GLN A 260 30.42 -16.51 -16.02
N GLU A 261 30.79 -15.23 -16.04
CA GLU A 261 31.97 -14.68 -16.71
C GLU A 261 33.19 -14.65 -15.78
#